data_AF-A0A3D0R6A5-F1
#
_entry.id   AF-A0A3D0R6A5-F1
#
_cell.length_a   1.000
_cell.length_b   1.000
_cell.length_c   1.000
_cell.angle_alpha   90.00
_cell.angle_beta   90.00
_cell.angle_gamma   90.00
#
_symmetry.space_group_name_H-M   'P 1'
#
loop_
_entity.id
_entity.type
_entity.pdbx_description
1 polymer ?
#
loop_
_entity_poly.entity_id
_entity_poly.type
_entity_poly.pdbx_seq_one_letter_code
_entity_poly.pdbx_strand_id
1 'polypeptide(L)'
;MVDTKGKKHIAVAASCLGLMLVGVAGTPAHADSVRSQQWHLDAMKADEMWKASTGEGITVAVIDSGVDANLPELNGQILDGKDFTKREGDEQDDFKGHGSGMAAIIAGTGRRPGGDGAFGLAPGAKILPLRVPLGGGKGYATQDERTFSKTVGSALRYAADSDAKVINISLAGYVEGEMRRDMADAVEYALSKDKLIFAGVGNDGDKHNPVLYPAAIPGVVGVAAMDRSGSATKESEHGPQVDLAAPGKEIVSACPGGSELCITSGTSDATALASASAALIWSKYPEWSANQVLRVMINTAGGADSGKDRTDFIGYGAVRPRVALKSPGDPGPADVYPIAGEFPSAAPSSESSEPKGEGEVPQAADEGGGSGDTALWIALGLGAAALLGGGVAASVVVSRRRRAAVSAAQYPVPPMQMPYQPGSAPWPGSGQYPGPAPGQPGQVPGQYPAPHPGATPPPPPPGAPYPYHGGQGPQ
;
A
#
# COMPACT_ATOMS: atom_id res chain seq x y z
N MET A 1 40.40 51.14 87.31
CA MET A 1 39.63 52.23 86.67
C MET A 1 39.70 52.04 85.17
N VAL A 2 38.64 51.48 84.58
CA VAL A 2 37.75 52.11 83.57
C VAL A 2 38.41 52.13 82.19
N ASP A 3 38.14 51.20 81.27
CA ASP A 3 36.92 50.89 80.48
C ASP A 3 36.89 51.57 79.09
N THR A 4 36.41 50.79 78.12
CA THR A 4 35.78 51.09 76.83
C THR A 4 36.57 51.44 75.56
N LYS A 5 36.47 50.46 74.62
CA LYS A 5 35.92 50.51 73.24
C LYS A 5 36.57 51.37 72.15
N GLY A 6 36.81 50.72 71.01
CA GLY A 6 36.77 51.33 69.67
C GLY A 6 37.24 50.42 68.53
N LYS A 7 36.30 49.83 67.77
CA LYS A 7 36.54 49.02 66.56
C LYS A 7 36.81 49.88 65.32
N LYS A 8 37.58 49.35 64.34
CA LYS A 8 37.37 49.37 62.86
C LYS A 8 38.58 48.67 62.17
N HIS A 9 38.45 47.39 61.76
CA HIS A 9 38.16 46.88 60.40
C HIS A 9 39.25 47.10 59.35
N ILE A 10 39.99 46.04 58.97
CA ILE A 10 40.41 45.72 57.58
C ILE A 10 40.43 44.18 57.42
N ALA A 11 39.92 43.72 56.28
CA ALA A 11 39.69 42.35 55.86
C ALA A 11 40.94 41.61 55.34
N VAL A 12 40.93 40.27 55.42
CA VAL A 12 41.59 39.38 54.45
C VAL A 12 40.65 38.21 54.16
N ALA A 13 40.40 38.02 52.87
CA ALA A 13 39.42 37.12 52.29
C ALA A 13 40.03 35.78 51.84
N ALA A 14 39.20 34.75 51.91
CA ALA A 14 38.99 33.63 50.97
C ALA A 14 40.16 33.18 50.08
N SER A 15 40.52 31.90 50.21
CA SER A 15 41.09 31.10 49.13
C SER A 15 40.80 29.61 49.35
N CYS A 16 40.59 28.91 48.24
CA CYS A 16 40.41 27.46 48.08
C CYS A 16 38.97 26.90 48.10
N LEU A 17 38.14 27.32 47.14
CA LEU A 17 37.18 26.38 46.52
C LEU A 17 37.62 26.20 45.06
N GLY A 18 38.41 25.15 44.82
CA GLY A 18 38.91 24.80 43.51
C GLY A 18 37.78 24.39 42.57
N LEU A 19 37.82 24.93 41.35
CA LEU A 19 36.99 24.52 40.23
C LEU A 19 37.08 23.01 39.99
N MET A 20 35.96 22.31 40.19
CA MET A 20 35.65 21.04 39.52
C MET A 20 34.34 21.22 38.75
N LEU A 21 34.37 22.08 37.73
CA LEU A 21 33.42 21.96 36.61
C LEU A 21 33.99 20.92 35.66
N VAL A 22 33.77 19.65 36.01
CA VAL A 22 33.93 18.54 35.08
C VAL A 22 32.97 18.81 33.93
N GLY A 23 33.53 19.11 32.77
CA GLY A 23 32.79 19.15 31.52
C GLY A 23 32.11 17.81 31.31
N VAL A 24 30.83 17.73 31.60
CA VAL A 24 29.96 16.74 30.98
C VAL A 24 29.91 17.16 29.51
N ALA A 25 30.83 16.63 28.71
CA ALA A 25 30.65 16.58 27.28
C ALA A 25 29.37 15.80 27.05
N GLY A 26 28.24 16.51 26.94
CA GLY A 26 26.99 15.92 26.52
C GLY A 26 27.27 15.26 25.19
N THR A 27 27.15 13.94 25.13
CA THR A 27 27.03 13.24 23.86
C THR A 27 25.94 14.00 23.09
N PRO A 28 26.21 14.52 21.87
CA PRO A 28 25.17 15.21 21.12
C PRO A 28 23.99 14.26 21.03
N ALA A 29 22.84 14.69 21.52
CA ALA A 29 21.59 13.99 21.31
C ALA A 29 21.30 14.11 19.80
N HIS A 30 21.75 13.13 19.03
CA HIS A 30 21.30 12.98 17.66
C HIS A 30 19.80 12.68 17.73
N ALA A 31 18.98 13.62 17.28
CA ALA A 31 17.58 13.32 17.02
C ALA A 31 17.54 12.25 15.93
N ASP A 32 16.78 11.17 16.16
CA ASP A 32 16.59 10.13 15.16
C ASP A 32 15.99 10.76 13.90
N SER A 33 16.71 10.66 12.78
CA SER A 33 16.19 11.07 11.48
C SER A 33 14.92 10.32 11.10
N VAL A 34 14.08 10.90 10.25
CA VAL A 34 12.96 10.19 9.62
C VAL A 34 13.45 8.91 8.93
N ARG A 35 14.56 8.99 8.18
CA ARG A 35 15.14 7.81 7.50
C ARG A 35 15.47 6.68 8.48
N SER A 36 15.97 6.98 9.68
CA SER A 36 16.26 5.94 10.70
C SER A 36 15.03 5.28 11.32
N GLN A 37 13.83 5.81 11.10
CA GLN A 37 12.58 5.18 11.51
C GLN A 37 12.07 4.18 10.45
N GLN A 38 12.57 4.26 9.22
CA GLN A 38 12.13 3.45 8.07
C GLN A 38 12.80 2.07 8.03
N TRP A 39 12.48 1.24 9.00
CA TRP A 39 13.09 -0.09 9.18
C TRP A 39 13.06 -0.97 7.91
N HIS A 40 12.02 -0.86 7.09
CA HIS A 40 11.83 -1.66 5.89
C HIS A 40 12.91 -1.33 4.86
N LEU A 41 13.33 -0.07 4.76
CA LEU A 41 14.47 0.34 3.93
C LEU A 41 15.79 -0.23 4.48
N ASP A 42 15.96 -0.32 5.80
CA ASP A 42 17.15 -0.94 6.41
C ASP A 42 17.20 -2.46 6.17
N ALA A 43 16.05 -3.13 6.30
CA ALA A 43 15.91 -4.56 6.03
C ALA A 43 16.22 -4.87 4.55
N MET A 44 15.76 -4.01 3.64
CA MET A 44 16.01 -4.14 2.20
C MET A 44 17.41 -3.67 1.77
N LYS A 45 18.15 -2.97 2.64
CA LYS A 45 19.48 -2.37 2.39
C LYS A 45 19.45 -1.22 1.38
N ALA A 46 18.48 -0.31 1.50
CA ALA A 46 18.25 0.79 0.57
C ALA A 46 19.51 1.65 0.34
N ASP A 47 20.22 2.05 1.40
CA ASP A 47 21.42 2.90 1.28
C ASP A 47 22.56 2.25 0.47
N GLU A 48 22.64 0.91 0.47
CA GLU A 48 23.57 0.16 -0.39
C GLU A 48 23.06 0.10 -1.84
N MET A 49 21.75 -0.10 -2.03
CA MET A 49 21.13 -0.18 -3.35
C MET A 49 21.16 1.13 -4.11
N TRP A 50 20.94 2.26 -3.44
CA TRP A 50 20.94 3.60 -4.06
C TRP A 50 22.29 4.01 -4.64
N LYS A 51 23.38 3.35 -4.24
CA LYS A 51 24.70 3.52 -4.89
C LYS A 51 24.76 2.87 -6.27
N ALA A 52 23.87 1.92 -6.55
CA ALA A 52 23.82 1.16 -7.80
C ALA A 52 22.63 1.55 -8.68
N SER A 53 21.49 1.90 -8.08
CA SER A 53 20.28 2.34 -8.79
C SER A 53 19.35 3.06 -7.82
N THR A 54 18.71 4.12 -8.30
CA THR A 54 17.62 4.83 -7.60
C THR A 54 16.27 4.64 -8.28
N GLY A 55 16.22 3.89 -9.40
CA GLY A 55 15.02 3.76 -10.23
C GLY A 55 14.88 4.84 -11.31
N GLU A 56 15.93 5.64 -11.54
CA GLU A 56 15.95 6.68 -12.57
C GLU A 56 15.62 6.12 -13.97
N GLY A 57 14.82 6.87 -14.73
CA GLY A 57 14.38 6.46 -16.07
C GLY A 57 13.23 5.46 -16.08
N ILE A 58 12.74 5.01 -14.91
CA ILE A 58 11.59 4.12 -14.82
C ILE A 58 10.36 4.87 -14.33
N THR A 59 9.26 4.73 -15.07
CA THR A 59 7.94 5.19 -14.67
C THR A 59 7.15 4.02 -14.08
N VAL A 60 6.56 4.24 -12.91
CA VAL A 60 5.64 3.32 -12.23
C VAL A 60 4.23 3.92 -12.29
N ALA A 61 3.31 3.25 -12.97
CA ALA A 61 1.90 3.60 -12.92
C ALA A 61 1.29 3.15 -11.60
N VAL A 62 0.60 4.05 -10.89
CA VAL A 62 -0.05 3.77 -9.61
C VAL A 62 -1.56 3.86 -9.80
N ILE A 63 -2.22 2.70 -9.89
CA ILE A 63 -3.67 2.59 -10.00
C ILE A 63 -4.26 2.59 -8.59
N ASP A 64 -4.73 3.74 -8.12
CA ASP A 64 -5.13 3.96 -6.72
C ASP A 64 -6.09 5.17 -6.57
N SER A 65 -6.26 5.75 -5.37
CA SER A 65 -7.17 6.85 -5.07
C SER A 65 -6.75 8.25 -5.59
N GLY A 66 -5.70 8.32 -6.41
CA GLY A 66 -5.02 9.55 -6.81
C GLY A 66 -3.73 9.76 -6.02
N VAL A 67 -2.94 10.78 -6.37
CA VAL A 67 -1.66 11.07 -5.69
C VAL A 67 -1.51 12.56 -5.47
N ASP A 68 -1.47 13.02 -4.22
CA ASP A 68 -1.23 14.42 -3.87
C ASP A 68 0.16 14.87 -4.33
N ALA A 69 0.19 15.60 -5.44
CA ALA A 69 1.41 16.15 -6.01
C ALA A 69 2.06 17.24 -5.15
N ASN A 70 1.34 17.78 -4.15
CA ASN A 70 1.87 18.77 -3.21
C ASN A 70 2.61 18.13 -2.03
N LEU A 71 2.62 16.79 -1.93
CA LEU A 71 3.39 16.09 -0.90
C LEU A 71 4.90 16.38 -1.10
N PRO A 72 5.58 17.03 -0.15
CA PRO A 72 6.94 17.52 -0.37
C PRO A 72 7.93 16.45 -0.81
N GLU A 73 7.79 15.25 -0.27
CA GLU A 73 8.62 14.09 -0.56
C GLU A 73 8.44 13.58 -1.99
N LEU A 74 7.33 13.89 -2.66
CA LEU A 74 7.02 13.52 -4.04
C LEU A 74 7.29 14.63 -5.06
N ASN A 75 7.79 15.79 -4.62
CA ASN A 75 8.08 16.91 -5.50
C ASN A 75 8.98 16.51 -6.68
N GLY A 76 8.47 16.76 -7.89
CA GLY A 76 9.15 16.43 -9.13
C GLY A 76 9.11 14.96 -9.52
N GLN A 77 8.40 14.09 -8.79
CA GLN A 77 8.24 12.66 -9.14
C GLN A 77 6.91 12.34 -9.83
N ILE A 78 5.89 13.18 -9.66
CA ILE A 78 4.55 12.94 -10.21
C ILE A 78 4.49 13.44 -11.65
N LEU A 79 4.00 12.58 -12.55
CA LEU A 79 3.70 12.89 -13.95
C LEU A 79 2.20 13.21 -14.09
N ASP A 80 1.84 13.82 -15.21
CA ASP A 80 0.44 13.95 -15.62
C ASP A 80 -0.13 12.57 -15.90
N GLY A 81 -1.27 12.26 -15.28
CA GLY A 81 -1.89 10.94 -15.34
C GLY A 81 -3.33 11.00 -15.80
N LYS A 82 -4.20 10.22 -15.16
CA LYS A 82 -5.61 10.19 -15.56
C LYS A 82 -6.56 9.82 -14.42
N ASP A 83 -7.65 10.57 -14.33
CA ASP A 83 -8.79 10.24 -13.47
C ASP A 83 -9.86 9.41 -14.19
N PHE A 84 -10.31 8.34 -13.52
CA PHE A 84 -11.39 7.45 -13.92
C PHE A 84 -12.59 7.51 -12.97
N THR A 85 -12.54 8.33 -11.92
CA THR A 85 -13.56 8.37 -10.86
C THR A 85 -14.80 9.18 -11.22
N LYS A 86 -14.69 10.14 -12.16
CA LYS A 86 -15.71 11.16 -12.45
C LYS A 86 -16.05 12.03 -11.23
N ARG A 87 -15.15 12.10 -10.24
CA ARG A 87 -15.30 12.98 -9.08
C ARG A 87 -14.70 14.34 -9.40
N GLU A 88 -14.93 15.30 -8.52
CA GLU A 88 -14.21 16.57 -8.58
C GLU A 88 -12.71 16.36 -8.35
N GLY A 89 -11.91 17.21 -9.00
CA GLY A 89 -10.46 17.12 -9.05
C GLY A 89 -9.95 16.33 -10.25
N ASP A 90 -8.65 16.05 -10.24
CA ASP A 90 -7.94 15.30 -11.27
C ASP A 90 -7.18 14.11 -10.64
N GLU A 91 -6.23 13.51 -11.36
CA GLU A 91 -5.44 12.38 -10.87
C GLU A 91 -4.50 12.72 -9.70
N GLN A 92 -4.19 14.01 -9.52
CA GLN A 92 -3.34 14.51 -8.45
C GLN A 92 -4.15 14.82 -7.17
N ASP A 93 -5.48 14.72 -7.22
CA ASP A 93 -6.35 14.86 -6.06
C ASP A 93 -6.60 13.52 -5.36
N ASP A 94 -5.78 13.19 -4.36
CA ASP A 94 -5.98 11.97 -3.57
C ASP A 94 -7.07 12.12 -2.50
N PHE A 95 -8.24 11.54 -2.78
CA PHE A 95 -9.40 11.64 -1.89
C PHE A 95 -9.38 10.68 -0.69
N LYS A 96 -8.40 9.77 -0.60
CA LYS A 96 -8.23 8.86 0.56
C LYS A 96 -6.89 9.01 1.26
N GLY A 97 -5.89 9.55 0.58
CA GLY A 97 -4.49 9.50 1.00
C GLY A 97 -3.80 8.16 0.69
N HIS A 98 -4.51 7.14 0.20
CA HIS A 98 -3.94 5.82 0.01
C HIS A 98 -2.92 5.80 -1.14
N GLY A 99 -3.29 6.32 -2.31
CA GLY A 99 -2.40 6.39 -3.46
C GLY A 99 -1.18 7.27 -3.22
N SER A 100 -1.31 8.38 -2.48
CA SER A 100 -0.18 9.22 -2.06
C SER A 100 0.79 8.46 -1.14
N GLY A 101 0.26 7.65 -0.22
CA GLY A 101 1.07 6.76 0.61
C GLY A 101 1.84 5.72 -0.23
N MET A 102 1.17 5.09 -1.21
CA MET A 102 1.82 4.14 -2.12
C MET A 102 2.91 4.80 -2.94
N ALA A 103 2.62 5.96 -3.54
CA ALA A 103 3.59 6.75 -4.28
C ALA A 103 4.79 7.15 -3.42
N ALA A 104 4.57 7.55 -2.16
CA ALA A 104 5.64 7.89 -1.21
C ALA A 104 6.52 6.68 -0.86
N ILE A 105 5.94 5.49 -0.65
CA ILE A 105 6.68 4.24 -0.44
C ILE A 105 7.52 3.88 -1.68
N ILE A 106 7.03 4.16 -2.89
CA ILE A 106 7.74 3.89 -4.13
C ILE A 106 8.86 4.91 -4.37
N ALA A 107 8.54 6.20 -4.42
CA ALA A 107 9.40 7.24 -5.00
C ALA A 107 9.65 8.46 -4.08
N GLY A 108 9.34 8.37 -2.78
CA GLY A 108 9.64 9.43 -1.83
C GLY A 108 11.12 9.84 -1.87
N THR A 109 11.40 11.12 -2.03
CA THR A 109 12.76 11.64 -2.27
C THR A 109 13.54 11.94 -1.00
N GLY A 110 12.91 11.80 0.17
CA GLY A 110 13.46 12.26 1.45
C GLY A 110 13.59 13.78 1.57
N ARG A 111 13.10 14.54 0.58
CA ARG A 111 13.16 16.00 0.58
C ARG A 111 11.89 16.57 1.21
N ARG A 112 12.08 17.48 2.17
CA ARG A 112 11.01 18.21 2.84
C ARG A 112 11.49 19.60 3.26
N PRO A 113 10.63 20.63 3.31
CA PRO A 113 10.95 21.88 3.99
C PRO A 113 11.44 21.62 5.42
N GLY A 114 12.62 22.14 5.77
CA GLY A 114 13.26 21.89 7.07
C GLY A 114 14.23 20.70 7.11
N GLY A 115 14.31 19.92 6.03
CA GLY A 115 15.10 18.70 5.96
C GLY A 115 14.38 17.47 6.50
N ASP A 116 15.00 16.29 6.35
CA ASP A 116 14.57 15.03 6.99
C ASP A 116 13.18 14.51 6.57
N GLY A 117 12.92 14.39 5.26
CA GLY A 117 11.71 13.76 4.74
C GLY A 117 11.81 12.22 4.67
N ALA A 118 10.67 11.56 4.45
CA ALA A 118 10.64 10.12 4.24
C ALA A 118 11.12 9.73 2.84
N PHE A 119 11.88 8.65 2.74
CA PHE A 119 12.32 8.08 1.48
C PHE A 119 11.36 6.96 1.01
N GLY A 120 11.14 6.86 -0.29
CA GLY A 120 10.66 5.66 -0.93
C GLY A 120 11.83 4.76 -1.33
N LEU A 121 11.54 3.52 -1.74
CA LEU A 121 12.57 2.56 -2.09
C LEU A 121 13.29 2.90 -3.41
N ALA A 122 12.59 3.48 -4.38
CA ALA A 122 13.08 3.90 -5.70
C ALA A 122 12.93 5.43 -5.89
N PRO A 123 13.69 6.26 -5.14
CA PRO A 123 13.52 7.72 -5.09
C PRO A 123 13.81 8.45 -6.42
N GLY A 124 14.35 7.76 -7.42
CA GLY A 124 14.59 8.28 -8.78
C GLY A 124 13.50 7.91 -9.78
N ALA A 125 12.56 7.02 -9.44
CA ALA A 125 11.46 6.63 -10.31
C ALA A 125 10.39 7.74 -10.43
N LYS A 126 9.71 7.78 -11.57
CA LYS A 126 8.53 8.64 -11.78
C LYS A 126 7.24 7.89 -11.47
N ILE A 127 6.24 8.61 -11.00
CA ILE A 127 4.91 8.10 -10.69
C ILE A 127 3.93 8.62 -11.73
N LEU A 128 3.23 7.71 -12.40
CA LEU A 128 2.08 8.01 -13.24
C LEU A 128 0.79 7.71 -12.46
N PRO A 129 0.12 8.72 -11.87
CA PRO A 129 -1.08 8.51 -11.06
C PRO A 129 -2.30 8.17 -11.92
N LEU A 130 -2.95 7.05 -11.63
CA LEU A 130 -4.17 6.61 -12.30
C LEU A 130 -5.27 6.47 -11.25
N ARG A 131 -6.06 7.54 -11.12
CA ARG A 131 -7.05 7.69 -10.06
C ARG A 131 -8.30 6.89 -10.37
N VAL A 132 -8.62 5.92 -9.52
CA VAL A 132 -9.81 5.05 -9.61
C VAL A 132 -10.65 5.15 -8.35
N PRO A 133 -11.96 4.81 -8.40
CA PRO A 133 -12.79 4.81 -7.21
C PRO A 133 -12.28 3.80 -6.18
N LEU A 134 -12.15 4.25 -4.94
CA LEU A 134 -11.80 3.40 -3.81
C LEU A 134 -12.88 3.48 -2.74
N GLY A 135 -13.65 2.40 -2.59
CA GLY A 135 -14.68 2.25 -1.57
C GLY A 135 -14.07 2.19 -0.17
N GLY A 136 -14.77 2.74 0.83
CA GLY A 136 -14.36 2.69 2.25
C GLY A 136 -15.39 2.06 3.18
N GLY A 137 -16.35 1.30 2.63
CA GLY A 137 -17.50 0.79 3.38
C GLY A 137 -17.50 -0.72 3.46
N LYS A 138 -17.84 -1.26 4.64
CA LYS A 138 -18.19 -2.67 4.82
C LYS A 138 -19.41 -2.99 3.95
N GLY A 139 -19.28 -3.94 3.02
CA GLY A 139 -20.38 -4.46 2.21
C GLY A 139 -19.99 -4.57 0.75
N TYR A 140 -19.88 -5.80 0.26
CA TYR A 140 -19.68 -6.13 -1.14
C TYR A 140 -20.98 -5.85 -1.92
N ALA A 141 -21.19 -4.59 -2.29
CA ALA A 141 -22.25 -4.23 -3.22
C ALA A 141 -21.76 -4.48 -4.65
N THR A 142 -22.51 -5.26 -5.42
CA THR A 142 -22.19 -5.63 -6.81
C THR A 142 -21.93 -4.44 -7.75
N GLN A 143 -22.48 -3.27 -7.42
CA GLN A 143 -22.25 -2.03 -8.15
C GLN A 143 -20.83 -1.45 -7.92
N ASP A 144 -20.29 -1.61 -6.71
CA ASP A 144 -18.94 -1.17 -6.37
C ASP A 144 -17.91 -2.08 -7.05
N GLU A 145 -18.19 -3.39 -7.11
CA GLU A 145 -17.36 -4.38 -7.84
C GLU A 145 -17.32 -4.11 -9.35
N ARG A 146 -18.47 -3.81 -9.96
CA ARG A 146 -18.54 -3.46 -11.38
C ARG A 146 -17.78 -2.18 -11.69
N THR A 147 -17.90 -1.18 -10.83
CA THR A 147 -17.22 0.10 -10.98
C THR A 147 -15.70 -0.10 -10.82
N PHE A 148 -15.29 -0.83 -9.80
CA PHE A 148 -13.90 -1.22 -9.57
C PHE A 148 -13.33 -1.95 -10.80
N SER A 149 -13.96 -3.04 -11.23
CA SER A 149 -13.47 -3.84 -12.35
C SER A 149 -13.33 -3.03 -13.63
N LYS A 150 -14.34 -2.22 -13.96
CA LYS A 150 -14.33 -1.39 -15.17
C LYS A 150 -13.24 -0.32 -15.12
N THR A 151 -13.09 0.36 -13.99
CA THR A 151 -12.14 1.46 -13.85
C THR A 151 -10.70 0.95 -13.78
N VAL A 152 -10.43 -0.12 -13.04
CA VAL A 152 -9.12 -0.78 -13.02
C VAL A 152 -8.75 -1.34 -14.40
N GLY A 153 -9.68 -2.01 -15.10
CA GLY A 153 -9.43 -2.48 -16.47
C GLY A 153 -9.14 -1.34 -17.45
N SER A 154 -9.81 -0.19 -17.31
CA SER A 154 -9.54 1.00 -18.13
C SER A 154 -8.19 1.65 -17.79
N ALA A 155 -7.82 1.70 -16.51
CA ALA A 155 -6.55 2.21 -16.04
C ALA A 155 -5.38 1.31 -16.46
N LEU A 156 -5.55 -0.03 -16.43
CA LEU A 156 -4.60 -1.00 -16.97
C LEU A 156 -4.30 -0.74 -18.45
N ARG A 157 -5.34 -0.56 -19.27
CA ARG A 157 -5.16 -0.24 -20.70
C ARG A 157 -4.46 1.10 -20.91
N TYR A 158 -4.80 2.12 -20.13
CA TYR A 158 -4.10 3.40 -20.19
C TYR A 158 -2.63 3.29 -19.80
N ALA A 159 -2.32 2.56 -18.72
CA ALA A 159 -0.94 2.30 -18.30
C ALA A 159 -0.16 1.51 -19.37
N ALA A 160 -0.81 0.55 -20.04
CA ALA A 160 -0.24 -0.22 -21.14
C ALA A 160 0.22 0.65 -22.32
N ASP A 161 -0.55 1.70 -22.63
CA ASP A 161 -0.24 2.63 -23.71
C ASP A 161 0.68 3.79 -23.29
N SER A 162 1.01 3.90 -21.99
CA SER A 162 1.94 4.89 -21.46
C SER A 162 3.39 4.42 -21.47
N ASP A 163 4.31 5.31 -21.10
CA ASP A 163 5.73 5.00 -20.90
C ASP A 163 6.02 4.25 -19.58
N ALA A 164 5.00 3.99 -18.74
CA ALA A 164 5.18 3.19 -17.53
C ALA A 164 5.74 1.81 -17.87
N LYS A 165 6.73 1.35 -17.11
CA LYS A 165 7.26 -0.02 -17.23
C LYS A 165 6.67 -0.95 -16.18
N VAL A 166 6.38 -0.40 -15.00
CA VAL A 166 5.80 -1.11 -13.86
C VAL A 166 4.39 -0.57 -13.60
N ILE A 167 3.44 -1.45 -13.32
CA ILE A 167 2.07 -1.10 -12.92
C ILE A 167 1.86 -1.62 -11.50
N ASN A 168 1.64 -0.70 -10.56
CA ASN A 168 1.30 -0.98 -9.17
C ASN A 168 -0.21 -0.87 -8.97
N ILE A 169 -0.84 -1.96 -8.53
CA ILE A 169 -2.26 -2.01 -8.18
C ILE A 169 -2.36 -2.39 -6.70
N SER A 170 -2.31 -1.40 -5.81
CA SER A 170 -2.43 -1.61 -4.36
C SER A 170 -3.88 -1.85 -3.91
N LEU A 171 -4.70 -2.44 -4.78
CA LEU A 171 -6.13 -2.66 -4.61
C LEU A 171 -6.47 -4.13 -4.91
N ALA A 172 -7.45 -4.66 -4.19
CA ALA A 172 -7.96 -6.01 -4.39
C ALA A 172 -9.48 -6.03 -4.22
N GLY A 173 -10.19 -6.78 -5.05
CA GLY A 173 -11.65 -6.88 -4.99
C GLY A 173 -12.21 -8.14 -5.62
N TYR A 174 -13.49 -8.39 -5.37
CA TYR A 174 -14.23 -9.49 -6.00
C TYR A 174 -14.52 -9.15 -7.45
N VAL A 175 -14.16 -10.06 -8.36
CA VAL A 175 -14.40 -9.92 -9.79
C VAL A 175 -14.78 -11.28 -10.38
N GLU A 176 -15.96 -11.35 -10.98
CA GLU A 176 -16.53 -12.60 -11.49
C GLU A 176 -17.12 -12.46 -12.90
N GLY A 177 -17.35 -13.61 -13.54
CA GLY A 177 -18.03 -13.70 -14.83
C GLY A 177 -17.36 -12.86 -15.92
N GLU A 178 -18.15 -12.04 -16.60
CA GLU A 178 -17.68 -11.12 -17.66
C GLU A 178 -16.65 -10.12 -17.15
N MET A 179 -16.83 -9.59 -15.94
CA MET A 179 -15.91 -8.59 -15.37
C MET A 179 -14.48 -9.16 -15.22
N ARG A 180 -14.39 -10.45 -14.88
CA ARG A 180 -13.10 -11.15 -14.75
C ARG A 180 -12.42 -11.31 -16.11
N ARG A 181 -13.20 -11.64 -17.14
CA ARG A 181 -12.69 -11.75 -18.52
C ARG A 181 -12.22 -10.40 -19.03
N ASP A 182 -13.03 -9.35 -18.87
CA ASP A 182 -12.66 -8.00 -19.30
C ASP A 182 -11.38 -7.48 -18.62
N MET A 183 -11.21 -7.79 -17.32
CA MET A 183 -10.00 -7.46 -16.59
C MET A 183 -8.80 -8.30 -17.04
N ALA A 184 -9.00 -9.59 -17.33
CA ALA A 184 -7.96 -10.46 -17.88
C ALA A 184 -7.49 -9.98 -19.26
N ASP A 185 -8.41 -9.55 -20.14
CA ASP A 185 -8.06 -8.98 -21.44
C ASP A 185 -7.25 -7.68 -21.31
N ALA A 186 -7.52 -6.87 -20.27
CA ALA A 186 -6.74 -5.66 -19.99
C ALA A 186 -5.33 -5.99 -19.46
N VAL A 187 -5.21 -7.03 -18.63
CA VAL A 187 -3.93 -7.57 -18.16
C VAL A 187 -3.12 -8.11 -19.34
N GLU A 188 -3.71 -8.96 -20.17
CA GLU A 188 -3.05 -9.50 -21.37
C GLU A 188 -2.58 -8.39 -22.30
N TYR A 189 -3.40 -7.36 -22.51
CA TYR A 189 -3.00 -6.19 -23.29
C TYR A 189 -1.78 -5.48 -22.69
N ALA A 190 -1.74 -5.26 -21.37
CA ALA A 190 -0.58 -4.67 -20.70
C ALA A 190 0.66 -5.57 -20.81
N LEU A 191 0.53 -6.89 -20.67
CA LEU A 191 1.65 -7.82 -20.84
C LEU A 191 2.19 -7.80 -22.28
N SER A 192 1.31 -7.70 -23.29
CA SER A 192 1.71 -7.56 -24.70
C SER A 192 2.50 -6.28 -25.00
N LYS A 193 2.46 -5.30 -24.09
CA LYS A 193 3.20 -4.04 -24.14
C LYS A 193 4.44 -4.03 -23.24
N ASP A 194 4.89 -5.22 -22.82
CA ASP A 194 6.05 -5.44 -21.95
C ASP A 194 5.94 -4.67 -20.63
N LYS A 195 4.75 -4.71 -20.00
CA LYS A 195 4.51 -4.14 -18.67
C LYS A 195 4.63 -5.22 -17.61
N LEU A 196 5.25 -4.86 -16.48
CA LEU A 196 5.28 -5.71 -15.29
C LEU A 196 4.22 -5.24 -14.29
N ILE A 197 3.29 -6.13 -13.93
CA ILE A 197 2.09 -5.79 -13.16
C ILE A 197 2.16 -6.44 -11.78
N PHE A 198 2.06 -5.64 -10.73
CA PHE A 198 1.98 -6.10 -9.34
C PHE A 198 0.63 -5.74 -8.74
N ALA A 199 0.05 -6.66 -7.97
CA ALA A 199 -1.18 -6.40 -7.24
C ALA A 199 -1.15 -6.99 -5.82
N GLY A 200 -1.77 -6.28 -4.88
CA GLY A 200 -1.94 -6.78 -3.52
C GLY A 200 -2.90 -7.96 -3.50
N VAL A 201 -2.60 -8.99 -2.70
CA VAL A 201 -3.43 -10.20 -2.63
C VAL A 201 -4.69 -10.02 -1.77
N GLY A 202 -4.74 -8.99 -0.92
CA GLY A 202 -5.87 -8.67 -0.01
C GLY A 202 -5.45 -8.61 1.46
N ASN A 203 -6.40 -8.34 2.37
CA ASN A 203 -6.12 -8.05 3.79
C ASN A 203 -7.12 -8.70 4.79
N ASP A 204 -7.79 -9.79 4.40
CA ASP A 204 -8.76 -10.56 5.20
C ASP A 204 -8.36 -12.05 5.37
N GLY A 205 -7.06 -12.36 5.34
CA GLY A 205 -6.51 -13.72 5.40
C GLY A 205 -6.76 -14.43 6.74
N ASP A 206 -6.84 -13.68 7.83
CA ASP A 206 -7.20 -14.17 9.15
C ASP A 206 -8.73 -14.25 9.38
N LYS A 207 -9.51 -13.97 8.34
CA LYS A 207 -10.98 -14.00 8.38
C LYS A 207 -11.53 -15.00 7.36
N HIS A 208 -11.76 -14.55 6.13
CA HIS A 208 -12.46 -15.33 5.10
C HIS A 208 -11.52 -15.85 4.01
N ASN A 209 -10.29 -15.34 3.97
CA ASN A 209 -9.27 -15.65 2.99
C ASN A 209 -9.76 -15.72 1.52
N PRO A 210 -10.46 -14.69 1.00
CA PRO A 210 -10.97 -14.72 -0.36
C PRO A 210 -9.87 -14.65 -1.41
N VAL A 211 -10.13 -15.26 -2.57
CA VAL A 211 -9.31 -15.03 -3.77
C VAL A 211 -9.78 -13.74 -4.44
N LEU A 212 -8.91 -12.72 -4.41
CA LEU A 212 -9.22 -11.39 -4.93
C LEU A 212 -8.45 -11.07 -6.23
N TYR A 213 -9.01 -10.14 -7.00
CA TYR A 213 -8.51 -9.70 -8.29
C TYR A 213 -8.02 -8.24 -8.20
N PRO A 214 -7.00 -7.84 -8.98
CA PRO A 214 -6.41 -8.55 -10.11
C PRO A 214 -5.29 -9.55 -9.77
N ALA A 215 -4.86 -9.69 -8.51
CA ALA A 215 -3.75 -10.58 -8.13
C ALA A 215 -3.96 -12.04 -8.59
N ALA A 216 -5.19 -12.53 -8.63
CA ALA A 216 -5.51 -13.88 -9.11
C ALA A 216 -5.58 -14.03 -10.65
N ILE A 217 -5.30 -12.99 -11.45
CA ILE A 217 -5.28 -13.07 -12.91
C ILE A 217 -3.89 -13.56 -13.35
N PRO A 218 -3.80 -14.62 -14.18
CA PRO A 218 -2.53 -15.05 -14.77
C PRO A 218 -1.78 -13.89 -15.44
N GLY A 219 -0.50 -13.75 -15.11
CA GLY A 219 0.34 -12.66 -15.61
C GLY A 219 0.42 -11.44 -14.69
N VAL A 220 -0.45 -11.32 -13.69
CA VAL A 220 -0.29 -10.38 -12.58
C VAL A 220 0.53 -11.04 -11.49
N VAL A 221 1.51 -10.33 -10.93
CA VAL A 221 2.32 -10.79 -9.81
C VAL A 221 1.61 -10.45 -8.50
N GLY A 222 1.05 -11.46 -7.83
CA GLY A 222 0.40 -11.28 -6.54
C GLY A 222 1.40 -11.11 -5.39
N VAL A 223 1.26 -10.02 -4.64
CA VAL A 223 2.19 -9.64 -3.57
C VAL A 223 1.56 -9.77 -2.19
N ALA A 224 2.11 -10.67 -1.37
CA ALA A 224 1.78 -10.83 0.05
C ALA A 224 2.56 -9.87 0.96
N ALA A 225 2.00 -9.56 2.12
CA ALA A 225 2.62 -8.70 3.13
C ALA A 225 3.39 -9.54 4.15
N MET A 226 4.59 -9.11 4.52
CA MET A 226 5.36 -9.67 5.64
C MET A 226 5.70 -8.64 6.72
N ASP A 227 5.95 -9.14 7.92
CA ASP A 227 6.45 -8.37 9.04
C ASP A 227 7.99 -8.34 9.11
N ARG A 228 8.51 -7.70 10.18
CA ARG A 228 9.95 -7.57 10.44
C ARG A 228 10.68 -8.90 10.64
N SER A 229 9.98 -9.97 10.96
CA SER A 229 10.55 -11.31 11.11
C SER A 229 10.68 -12.05 9.77
N GLY A 230 10.12 -11.49 8.69
CA GLY A 230 10.03 -12.15 7.38
C GLY A 230 8.86 -13.14 7.27
N SER A 231 7.97 -13.16 8.27
CA SER A 231 6.75 -13.98 8.25
C SER A 231 5.62 -13.23 7.54
N ALA A 232 4.79 -13.95 6.79
CA ALA A 232 3.56 -13.37 6.24
C ALA A 232 2.69 -12.82 7.38
N THR A 233 2.10 -11.64 7.17
CA THR A 233 1.18 -11.05 8.15
C THR A 233 -0.13 -11.84 8.16
N LYS A 234 -0.80 -11.88 9.31
CA LYS A 234 -2.03 -12.68 9.47
C LYS A 234 -3.14 -12.22 8.52
N GLU A 235 -3.21 -10.91 8.31
CA GLU A 235 -4.18 -10.28 7.41
C GLU A 235 -3.92 -10.57 5.94
N SER A 236 -2.69 -10.90 5.52
CA SER A 236 -2.37 -11.13 4.11
C SER A 236 -3.12 -12.36 3.59
N GLU A 237 -3.86 -12.22 2.48
CA GLU A 237 -4.43 -13.38 1.82
C GLU A 237 -3.34 -14.35 1.42
N HIS A 238 -3.66 -15.63 1.51
CA HIS A 238 -2.78 -16.73 1.16
C HIS A 238 -3.49 -17.69 0.20
N GLY A 239 -2.72 -18.33 -0.66
CA GLY A 239 -3.25 -19.25 -1.65
C GLY A 239 -2.47 -19.19 -2.97
N PRO A 240 -2.96 -19.86 -4.01
CA PRO A 240 -2.29 -19.95 -5.32
C PRO A 240 -1.94 -18.60 -5.94
N GLN A 241 -2.73 -17.56 -5.68
CA GLN A 241 -2.54 -16.19 -6.19
C GLN A 241 -1.30 -15.46 -5.64
N VAL A 242 -0.58 -16.02 -4.66
CA VAL A 242 0.63 -15.40 -4.10
C VAL A 242 1.87 -15.83 -4.89
N ASP A 243 2.60 -14.86 -5.43
CA ASP A 243 3.82 -15.07 -6.22
C ASP A 243 5.08 -14.56 -5.51
N LEU A 244 5.01 -13.39 -4.88
CA LEU A 244 6.10 -12.78 -4.13
C LEU A 244 5.58 -12.18 -2.83
N ALA A 245 6.50 -11.83 -1.94
CA ALA A 245 6.16 -11.07 -0.74
C ALA A 245 7.11 -9.89 -0.54
N ALA A 246 6.66 -8.89 0.20
CA ALA A 246 7.47 -7.73 0.58
C ALA A 246 7.03 -7.18 1.94
N PRO A 247 7.87 -6.38 2.62
CA PRO A 247 7.48 -5.76 3.89
C PRO A 247 6.14 -5.03 3.76
N GLY A 248 5.19 -5.35 4.64
CA GLY A 248 3.85 -4.77 4.62
C GLY A 248 3.27 -4.52 6.01
N LYS A 249 4.08 -4.61 7.07
CA LYS A 249 3.68 -4.32 8.45
C LYS A 249 4.46 -3.15 9.01
N GLU A 250 3.76 -2.20 9.61
CA GLU A 250 4.34 -0.98 10.21
C GLU A 250 5.32 -0.27 9.26
N ILE A 251 4.88 -0.02 8.02
CA ILE A 251 5.68 0.65 7.01
C ILE A 251 5.60 2.16 7.26
N VAL A 252 6.78 2.78 7.39
CA VAL A 252 6.92 4.20 7.72
C VAL A 252 7.12 5.00 6.44
N SER A 253 6.19 5.90 6.13
CA SER A 253 6.22 6.71 4.90
C SER A 253 5.78 8.15 5.17
N ALA A 254 5.86 9.02 4.16
CA ALA A 254 5.32 10.36 4.26
C ALA A 254 3.78 10.31 4.40
N CYS A 255 3.22 11.07 5.34
CA CYS A 255 1.76 11.17 5.44
C CYS A 255 1.17 12.09 4.36
N PRO A 256 0.12 11.65 3.65
CA PRO A 256 -0.76 12.56 2.93
C PRO A 256 -1.35 13.58 3.92
N GLY A 257 -1.26 14.88 3.61
CA GLY A 257 -1.81 15.95 4.46
C GLY A 257 -0.82 16.72 5.34
N GLY A 258 0.50 16.45 5.31
CA GLY A 258 1.50 17.37 5.87
C GLY A 258 2.56 16.74 6.78
N SER A 259 3.06 17.54 7.76
CA SER A 259 4.36 17.43 8.47
C SER A 259 4.67 16.15 9.27
N GLU A 260 3.82 15.13 9.21
CA GLU A 260 3.94 13.91 10.01
C GLU A 260 4.28 12.68 9.16
N LEU A 261 4.74 11.61 9.82
CA LEU A 261 5.00 10.30 9.21
C LEU A 261 3.81 9.39 9.44
N CYS A 262 3.50 8.58 8.43
CA CYS A 262 2.44 7.59 8.48
C CYS A 262 3.04 6.22 8.72
N ILE A 263 2.40 5.45 9.61
CA ILE A 263 2.72 4.05 9.83
C ILE A 263 1.54 3.23 9.33
N THR A 264 1.69 2.60 8.18
CA THR A 264 0.65 1.82 7.50
C THR A 264 0.94 0.33 7.56
N SER A 265 -0.05 -0.49 7.24
CA SER A 265 0.09 -1.93 7.11
C SER A 265 -0.91 -2.47 6.10
N GLY A 266 -0.46 -3.43 5.30
CA GLY A 266 -1.29 -4.14 4.32
C GLY A 266 -0.47 -4.64 3.14
N THR A 267 -1.12 -5.47 2.31
CA THR A 267 -0.58 -5.92 1.02
C THR A 267 -0.38 -4.77 0.03
N SER A 268 -1.07 -3.65 0.23
CA SER A 268 -0.83 -2.38 -0.49
C SER A 268 0.62 -1.92 -0.38
N ASP A 269 1.13 -1.80 0.85
CA ASP A 269 2.49 -1.33 1.14
C ASP A 269 3.54 -2.31 0.56
N ALA A 270 3.26 -3.61 0.68
CA ALA A 270 4.10 -4.65 0.10
C ALA A 270 4.16 -4.56 -1.43
N THR A 271 3.01 -4.33 -2.08
CA THR A 271 2.91 -4.16 -3.54
C THR A 271 3.71 -2.95 -4.01
N ALA A 272 3.64 -1.84 -3.27
CA ALA A 272 4.45 -0.65 -3.53
C ALA A 272 5.96 -0.95 -3.45
N LEU A 273 6.43 -1.67 -2.42
CA LEU A 273 7.84 -2.04 -2.30
C LEU A 273 8.29 -3.07 -3.37
N ALA A 274 7.42 -3.99 -3.79
CA ALA A 274 7.71 -4.91 -4.88
C ALA A 274 7.84 -4.14 -6.22
N SER A 275 6.92 -3.22 -6.50
CA SER A 275 6.95 -2.35 -7.67
C SER A 275 8.22 -1.48 -7.71
N ALA A 276 8.59 -0.89 -6.58
CA ALA A 276 9.82 -0.11 -6.46
C ALA A 276 11.08 -0.99 -6.61
N SER A 277 11.06 -2.23 -6.12
CA SER A 277 12.14 -3.20 -6.34
C SER A 277 12.34 -3.50 -7.82
N ALA A 278 11.25 -3.69 -8.57
CA ALA A 278 11.31 -3.85 -10.02
C ALA A 278 11.89 -2.60 -10.70
N ALA A 279 11.45 -1.40 -10.30
CA ALA A 279 11.97 -0.15 -10.86
C ALA A 279 13.49 0.02 -10.63
N LEU A 280 14.00 -0.33 -9.45
CA LEU A 280 15.43 -0.32 -9.17
C LEU A 280 16.20 -1.25 -10.12
N ILE A 281 15.72 -2.48 -10.29
CA ILE A 281 16.35 -3.50 -11.14
C ILE A 281 16.32 -3.06 -12.61
N TRP A 282 15.15 -2.62 -13.09
CA TRP A 282 14.96 -2.26 -14.49
C TRP A 282 15.74 -1.00 -14.88
N SER A 283 15.88 -0.03 -13.97
CA SER A 283 16.74 1.15 -14.16
C SER A 283 18.21 0.77 -14.33
N LYS A 284 18.69 -0.24 -13.60
CA LYS A 284 20.05 -0.76 -13.73
C LYS A 284 20.26 -1.57 -15.01
N TYR A 285 19.23 -2.28 -15.47
CA TYR A 285 19.26 -3.15 -16.64
C TYR A 285 18.17 -2.75 -17.65
N PRO A 286 18.31 -1.57 -18.30
CA PRO A 286 17.22 -0.98 -19.10
C PRO A 286 16.86 -1.79 -20.35
N GLU A 287 17.78 -2.64 -20.82
CA GLU A 287 17.58 -3.50 -22.01
C GLU A 287 16.77 -4.79 -21.70
N TRP A 288 16.44 -5.06 -20.45
CA TRP A 288 15.67 -6.25 -20.08
C TRP A 288 14.18 -6.08 -20.36
N SER A 289 13.51 -7.18 -20.66
CA SER A 289 12.05 -7.25 -20.70
C SER A 289 11.44 -7.36 -19.29
N ALA A 290 10.13 -7.16 -19.17
CA ALA A 290 9.36 -7.38 -17.95
C ALA A 290 9.60 -8.81 -17.39
N ASN A 291 9.61 -9.80 -18.28
CA ASN A 291 9.81 -11.21 -17.93
C ASN A 291 11.20 -11.45 -17.32
N GLN A 292 12.24 -10.81 -17.87
CA GLN A 292 13.61 -10.93 -17.38
C GLN A 292 13.76 -10.29 -16.00
N VAL A 293 13.19 -9.10 -15.81
CA VAL A 293 13.16 -8.43 -14.50
C VAL A 293 12.44 -9.31 -13.46
N LEU A 294 11.26 -9.82 -13.79
CA LEU A 294 10.49 -10.69 -12.90
C LEU A 294 11.23 -11.99 -12.59
N ARG A 295 11.86 -12.62 -13.58
CA ARG A 295 12.63 -13.86 -13.37
C ARG A 295 13.76 -13.64 -12.38
N VAL A 296 14.51 -12.54 -12.52
CA VAL A 296 15.58 -12.20 -11.56
C VAL A 296 15.01 -11.90 -10.17
N MET A 297 13.85 -11.24 -10.07
CA MET A 297 13.19 -11.02 -8.78
C MET A 297 12.84 -12.34 -8.09
N ILE A 298 12.29 -13.32 -8.83
CA ILE A 298 11.95 -14.66 -8.33
C ILE A 298 13.23 -15.43 -7.93
N ASN A 299 14.22 -15.50 -8.82
CA ASN A 299 15.44 -16.27 -8.61
C ASN A 299 16.29 -15.74 -7.44
N THR A 300 16.13 -14.46 -7.09
CA THR A 300 16.86 -13.83 -5.98
C THR A 300 16.02 -13.64 -4.72
N ALA A 301 14.76 -14.10 -4.73
CA ALA A 301 13.84 -13.96 -3.61
C ALA A 301 14.36 -14.65 -2.33
N GLY A 302 14.00 -14.08 -1.18
CA GLY A 302 14.36 -14.60 0.14
C GLY A 302 13.31 -15.55 0.68
N GLY A 303 13.67 -16.82 0.87
CA GLY A 303 12.81 -17.87 1.42
C GLY A 303 13.63 -19.12 1.74
N ALA A 304 12.99 -20.13 2.36
CA ALA A 304 13.64 -21.36 2.81
C ALA A 304 14.48 -22.03 1.70
N ASP A 305 14.03 -21.93 0.44
CA ASP A 305 14.70 -22.49 -0.73
C ASP A 305 14.77 -21.51 -1.92
N SER A 306 15.15 -20.24 -1.65
CA SER A 306 15.46 -19.18 -2.65
C SER A 306 14.85 -19.35 -4.05
N GLY A 307 13.56 -19.04 -4.21
CA GLY A 307 12.87 -19.02 -5.50
C GLY A 307 12.59 -20.38 -6.16
N LYS A 308 13.00 -21.51 -5.56
CA LYS A 308 12.75 -22.85 -6.10
C LYS A 308 11.36 -23.38 -5.72
N ASP A 309 10.99 -23.18 -4.47
CA ASP A 309 9.73 -23.67 -3.92
C ASP A 309 8.80 -22.51 -3.59
N ARG A 310 7.62 -22.55 -4.20
CA ARG A 310 6.53 -21.60 -3.95
C ARG A 310 5.72 -22.06 -2.74
N THR A 311 5.34 -21.12 -1.87
CA THR A 311 4.37 -21.35 -0.79
C THR A 311 3.13 -20.47 -0.97
N ASP A 312 2.02 -20.85 -0.37
CA ASP A 312 0.79 -20.06 -0.42
C ASP A 312 0.86 -18.75 0.40
N PHE A 313 1.86 -18.57 1.25
CA PHE A 313 1.96 -17.41 2.14
C PHE A 313 2.92 -16.33 1.63
N ILE A 314 4.03 -16.72 1.02
CA ILE A 314 5.05 -15.78 0.52
C ILE A 314 5.42 -16.00 -0.94
N GLY A 315 4.70 -16.89 -1.64
CA GLY A 315 5.01 -17.25 -3.01
C GLY A 315 6.42 -17.84 -3.11
N TYR A 316 7.20 -17.38 -4.10
CA TYR A 316 8.61 -17.69 -4.29
C TYR A 316 9.54 -17.01 -3.26
N GLY A 317 9.02 -16.08 -2.46
CA GLY A 317 9.69 -15.47 -1.32
C GLY A 317 9.71 -13.94 -1.32
N ALA A 318 10.45 -13.40 -0.36
CA ALA A 318 10.62 -11.96 -0.16
C ALA A 318 11.40 -11.31 -1.31
N VAL A 319 10.94 -10.17 -1.83
CA VAL A 319 11.71 -9.38 -2.81
C VAL A 319 13.06 -8.94 -2.22
N ARG A 320 14.14 -9.13 -2.98
CA ARG A 320 15.52 -8.80 -2.56
C ARG A 320 16.31 -8.08 -3.64
N PRO A 321 15.89 -6.87 -4.06
CA PRO A 321 16.57 -6.11 -5.11
C PRO A 321 18.08 -5.95 -4.88
N ARG A 322 18.56 -5.88 -3.62
CA ARG A 322 20.00 -5.81 -3.32
C ARG A 322 20.84 -6.95 -3.93
N VAL A 323 20.25 -8.15 -4.04
CA VAL A 323 20.92 -9.31 -4.64
C VAL A 323 20.87 -9.20 -6.15
N ALA A 324 19.68 -8.93 -6.71
CA ALA A 324 19.48 -8.70 -8.14
C ALA A 324 20.38 -7.59 -8.72
N LEU A 325 20.53 -6.48 -7.98
CA LEU A 325 21.38 -5.36 -8.39
C LEU A 325 22.86 -5.70 -8.35
N LYS A 326 23.32 -6.68 -7.56
CA LYS A 326 24.74 -7.02 -7.43
C LYS A 326 25.14 -8.22 -8.29
N SER A 327 24.30 -9.24 -8.31
CA SER A 327 24.54 -10.53 -8.93
C SER A 327 23.20 -11.13 -9.36
N PRO A 328 22.61 -10.64 -10.47
CA PRO A 328 21.26 -11.03 -10.89
C PRO A 328 21.15 -12.49 -11.36
N GLY A 329 22.27 -13.12 -11.69
CA GLY A 329 22.26 -14.40 -12.39
C GLY A 329 21.84 -14.23 -13.85
N ASP A 330 21.36 -15.32 -14.44
CA ASP A 330 20.83 -15.33 -15.81
C ASP A 330 19.36 -14.85 -15.79
N PRO A 331 19.02 -13.75 -16.49
CA PRO A 331 17.63 -13.29 -16.62
C PRO A 331 16.78 -14.21 -17.53
N GLY A 332 17.41 -15.15 -18.25
CA GLY A 332 16.76 -16.07 -19.16
C GLY A 332 16.21 -15.40 -20.41
N PRO A 333 15.42 -16.13 -21.22
CA PRO A 333 14.82 -15.60 -22.44
C PRO A 333 13.78 -14.51 -22.15
N ALA A 334 13.74 -13.51 -23.03
CA ALA A 334 12.92 -12.30 -22.88
C ALA A 334 11.41 -12.52 -23.08
N ASP A 335 11.05 -13.52 -23.88
CA ASP A 335 9.70 -13.85 -24.34
C ASP A 335 9.02 -14.96 -23.53
N VAL A 336 9.71 -15.52 -22.52
CA VAL A 336 9.14 -16.56 -21.65
C VAL A 336 8.71 -15.94 -20.34
N TYR A 337 7.42 -16.06 -19.99
CA TYR A 337 6.91 -15.66 -18.68
C TYR A 337 7.46 -16.59 -17.58
N PRO A 338 8.00 -16.07 -16.45
CA PRO A 338 8.75 -16.88 -15.49
C PRO A 338 7.89 -17.64 -14.46
N ILE A 339 6.60 -17.31 -14.31
CA ILE A 339 5.68 -18.00 -13.39
C ILE A 339 4.81 -18.93 -14.24
N ALA A 340 4.95 -20.24 -14.06
CA ALA A 340 4.12 -21.21 -14.78
C ALA A 340 2.65 -21.06 -14.36
N GLY A 341 1.72 -20.98 -15.31
CA GLY A 341 0.30 -20.79 -15.02
C GLY A 341 -0.59 -21.82 -15.71
N GLU A 342 -1.25 -22.64 -14.91
CA GLU A 342 -2.71 -22.74 -14.89
C GLU A 342 -3.12 -22.81 -13.41
N PHE A 343 -3.90 -21.83 -12.94
CA PHE A 343 -4.59 -21.97 -11.65
C PHE A 343 -5.85 -22.80 -11.88
N PRO A 344 -6.12 -23.85 -11.06
CA PRO A 344 -7.40 -24.52 -11.13
C PRO A 344 -8.50 -23.49 -10.78
N SER A 345 -9.42 -23.28 -11.71
CA SER A 345 -10.67 -22.58 -11.46
C SER A 345 -11.30 -23.18 -10.21
N ALA A 346 -11.42 -22.40 -9.14
CA ALA A 346 -12.10 -22.82 -7.93
C ALA A 346 -13.53 -23.25 -8.30
N ALA A 347 -13.75 -24.56 -8.40
CA ALA A 347 -15.09 -25.12 -8.43
C ALA A 347 -15.68 -24.96 -7.01
N PRO A 348 -16.98 -24.66 -6.87
CA PRO A 348 -17.62 -24.65 -5.57
C PRO A 348 -17.51 -26.06 -4.97
N SER A 349 -17.07 -26.13 -3.71
CA SER A 349 -16.95 -27.37 -2.95
C SER A 349 -18.30 -28.11 -2.98
N SER A 350 -18.40 -29.16 -3.80
CA SER A 350 -19.50 -30.11 -3.77
C SER A 350 -19.22 -31.11 -2.64
N GLU A 351 -20.12 -31.11 -1.66
CA GLU A 351 -20.37 -32.14 -0.65
C GLU A 351 -19.49 -33.39 -0.72
N SER A 352 -18.62 -33.57 0.28
CA SER A 352 -18.07 -34.90 0.58
C SER A 352 -18.94 -35.56 1.63
N SER A 353 -19.48 -36.70 1.22
CA SER A 353 -20.23 -37.70 1.94
C SER A 353 -19.46 -38.26 3.14
N GLU A 354 -20.19 -38.62 4.20
CA GLU A 354 -19.73 -39.45 5.31
C GLU A 354 -19.15 -40.79 4.82
N PRO A 355 -18.25 -41.39 5.62
CA PRO A 355 -18.31 -42.83 5.82
C PRO A 355 -18.52 -43.20 7.29
N LYS A 356 -19.54 -44.04 7.50
CA LYS A 356 -19.64 -44.95 8.65
C LYS A 356 -18.49 -45.96 8.60
N GLY A 357 -17.92 -46.30 9.75
CA GLY A 357 -17.08 -47.50 9.90
C GLY A 357 -16.31 -47.55 11.22
N GLU A 358 -16.70 -48.49 12.07
CA GLU A 358 -16.22 -48.76 13.43
C GLU A 358 -14.82 -49.42 13.50
N GLY A 359 -14.24 -49.39 14.71
CA GLY A 359 -13.10 -50.23 15.16
C GLY A 359 -11.78 -49.48 15.32
N GLU A 360 -10.93 -49.67 16.32
CA GLU A 360 -10.94 -50.46 17.55
C GLU A 360 -9.77 -49.92 18.39
N VAL A 361 -9.94 -49.74 19.70
CA VAL A 361 -8.89 -49.27 20.62
C VAL A 361 -8.15 -50.48 21.18
N PRO A 362 -6.82 -50.45 21.30
CA PRO A 362 -6.15 -51.24 22.32
C PRO A 362 -5.44 -50.35 23.34
N GLN A 363 -5.75 -50.59 24.61
CA GLN A 363 -5.04 -50.11 25.78
C GLN A 363 -4.41 -51.30 26.53
N ALA A 364 -3.21 -51.05 27.06
CA ALA A 364 -2.54 -51.62 28.25
C ALA A 364 -1.78 -52.96 28.19
N ALA A 365 -0.48 -52.90 28.58
CA ALA A 365 0.13 -53.39 29.83
C ALA A 365 1.63 -53.66 29.56
N ASP A 366 2.64 -53.03 30.18
CA ASP A 366 3.09 -52.88 31.59
C ASP A 366 3.93 -54.06 32.13
N GLU A 367 4.83 -53.71 33.06
CA GLU A 367 5.91 -54.43 33.79
C GLU A 367 7.35 -54.21 33.26
N GLY A 368 8.34 -53.78 34.04
CA GLY A 368 8.40 -53.41 35.47
C GLY A 368 9.85 -53.32 36.00
N GLY A 369 10.08 -52.43 36.99
CA GLY A 369 11.17 -52.46 37.99
C GLY A 369 12.48 -51.71 37.65
N GLY A 370 13.11 -50.87 38.50
CA GLY A 370 12.84 -50.41 39.86
C GLY A 370 14.12 -49.83 40.52
N SER A 371 13.93 -49.00 41.56
CA SER A 371 14.90 -48.48 42.56
C SER A 371 15.76 -47.26 42.14
N GLY A 372 15.96 -46.21 42.95
CA GLY A 372 15.62 -45.95 44.35
C GLY A 372 15.97 -44.51 44.73
N ASP A 373 15.35 -44.03 45.79
CA ASP A 373 15.34 -42.66 46.29
C ASP A 373 16.52 -42.41 47.25
N THR A 374 17.23 -41.27 47.15
CA THR A 374 17.95 -40.68 48.31
C THR A 374 18.29 -39.22 48.06
N ALA A 375 17.57 -38.34 48.74
CA ALA A 375 17.99 -36.99 49.06
C ALA A 375 19.14 -37.00 50.08
N LEU A 376 20.21 -36.23 49.86
CA LEU A 376 20.99 -35.54 50.91
C LEU A 376 22.12 -34.68 50.27
N TRP A 377 22.00 -33.36 50.44
CA TRP A 377 23.01 -32.28 50.50
C TRP A 377 24.27 -32.30 49.59
N ILE A 378 24.46 -31.20 48.85
CA ILE A 378 25.45 -30.17 49.19
C ILE A 378 24.93 -28.82 48.70
N ALA A 379 24.64 -27.95 49.66
CA ALA A 379 24.64 -26.51 49.49
C ALA A 379 26.10 -26.05 49.34
N LEU A 380 26.41 -25.29 48.28
CA LEU A 380 27.49 -24.30 48.23
C LEU A 380 27.42 -23.59 46.87
N GLY A 381 26.81 -22.40 46.85
CA GLY A 381 26.75 -21.58 45.62
C GLY A 381 25.89 -20.32 45.69
N LEU A 382 25.63 -19.77 46.86
CA LEU A 382 25.08 -18.41 47.02
C LEU A 382 26.25 -17.44 47.22
N GLY A 383 26.47 -16.53 46.27
CA GLY A 383 27.46 -15.47 46.50
C GLY A 383 27.87 -14.59 45.34
N ALA A 384 27.03 -14.31 44.31
CA ALA A 384 27.28 -13.20 43.37
C ALA A 384 26.09 -12.90 42.44
N ALA A 385 24.93 -12.45 42.95
CA ALA A 385 23.88 -11.90 42.07
C ALA A 385 22.85 -10.99 42.78
N ALA A 386 23.24 -10.24 43.81
CA ALA A 386 22.30 -9.42 44.60
C ALA A 386 22.54 -7.90 44.55
N LEU A 387 23.30 -7.38 43.57
CA LEU A 387 23.52 -5.92 43.42
C LEU A 387 23.35 -5.35 42.00
N LEU A 388 22.64 -6.06 41.10
CA LEU A 388 22.25 -5.53 39.77
C LEU A 388 20.74 -5.58 39.48
N GLY A 389 19.93 -6.12 40.40
CA GLY A 389 18.46 -6.22 40.24
C GLY A 389 17.66 -4.99 40.68
N GLY A 390 18.25 -4.08 41.47
CA GLY A 390 17.53 -2.94 42.07
C GLY A 390 17.30 -1.75 41.13
N GLY A 391 18.21 -1.51 40.17
CA GLY A 391 18.13 -0.35 39.26
C GLY A 391 17.18 -0.53 38.08
N VAL A 392 16.93 -1.77 37.66
CA VAL A 392 16.09 -2.10 36.50
C VAL A 392 14.60 -2.16 36.87
N ALA A 393 14.27 -2.59 38.10
CA ALA A 393 12.87 -2.63 38.54
C ALA A 393 12.29 -1.22 38.78
N ALA A 394 13.07 -0.28 39.31
CA ALA A 394 12.61 1.10 39.56
C ALA A 394 12.40 1.92 38.28
N SER A 395 13.24 1.71 37.26
CA SER A 395 13.15 2.40 35.95
C SER A 395 11.99 1.88 35.09
N VAL A 396 11.66 0.59 35.19
CA VAL A 396 10.48 0.00 34.51
C VAL A 396 9.16 0.42 35.17
N VAL A 397 9.11 0.61 36.49
CA VAL A 397 7.89 1.06 37.19
C VAL A 397 7.63 2.56 37.00
N VAL A 398 8.67 3.41 36.97
CA VAL A 398 8.50 4.86 36.71
C VAL A 398 8.15 5.14 35.24
N SER A 399 8.70 4.38 34.29
CA SER A 399 8.34 4.51 32.86
C SER A 399 6.93 4.00 32.55
N ARG A 400 6.48 2.91 33.21
CA ARG A 400 5.09 2.45 33.12
C ARG A 400 4.08 3.41 33.75
N ARG A 401 4.43 4.06 34.88
CA ARG A 401 3.56 5.11 35.48
C ARG A 401 3.49 6.39 34.64
N ARG A 402 4.56 6.75 33.92
CA ARG A 402 4.52 7.89 32.98
C ARG A 402 3.76 7.57 31.68
N ARG A 403 3.79 6.33 31.18
CA ARG A 403 2.97 5.91 30.03
C ARG A 403 1.49 5.76 30.38
N ALA A 404 1.16 5.30 31.58
CA ALA A 404 -0.23 5.22 32.05
C ALA A 404 -0.87 6.60 32.31
N ALA A 405 -0.07 7.63 32.59
CA ALA A 405 -0.55 9.01 32.77
C ALA A 405 -0.76 9.77 31.44
N VAL A 406 -0.32 9.23 30.31
CA VAL A 406 -0.57 9.80 28.96
C VAL A 406 -1.76 9.11 28.26
N SER A 407 -2.26 7.99 28.79
CA SER A 407 -3.45 7.28 28.28
C SER A 407 -4.74 7.51 29.09
N ALA A 408 -4.78 8.51 29.95
CA ALA A 408 -5.99 8.89 30.68
C ALA A 408 -6.22 10.42 30.66
N ALA A 409 -6.32 10.98 29.46
CA ALA A 409 -6.98 12.26 29.24
C ALA A 409 -8.14 12.03 28.26
N GLN A 410 -9.31 11.74 28.83
CA GLN A 410 -10.58 11.85 28.11
C GLN A 410 -10.77 13.33 27.74
N TYR A 411 -10.61 13.67 26.47
CA TYR A 411 -11.02 14.98 25.97
C TYR A 411 -12.55 14.96 25.75
N PRO A 412 -13.32 15.86 26.40
CA PRO A 412 -14.74 15.99 26.12
C PRO A 412 -14.93 16.52 24.70
N VAL A 413 -15.78 15.83 23.94
CA VAL A 413 -16.24 16.26 22.62
C VAL A 413 -16.99 17.59 22.78
N PRO A 414 -16.57 18.71 22.17
CA PRO A 414 -17.39 19.90 22.15
C PRO A 414 -18.66 19.63 21.31
N PRO A 415 -19.85 20.11 21.71
CA PRO A 415 -21.05 19.92 20.91
C PRO A 415 -20.87 20.60 19.55
N MET A 416 -21.15 19.86 18.47
CA MET A 416 -21.18 20.41 17.11
C MET A 416 -22.09 21.63 17.07
N GLN A 417 -21.49 22.80 16.85
CA GLN A 417 -22.22 23.99 16.45
C GLN A 417 -22.70 23.76 15.01
N MET A 418 -24.02 23.64 14.89
CA MET A 418 -24.73 23.65 13.61
C MET A 418 -24.31 24.89 12.81
N PRO A 419 -23.95 24.76 11.52
CA PRO A 419 -23.81 25.94 10.69
C PRO A 419 -25.15 26.68 10.59
N TYR A 420 -25.06 27.95 10.95
CA TYR A 420 -26.06 29.00 10.83
C TYR A 420 -26.91 28.87 9.56
N GLN A 421 -28.22 28.66 9.72
CA GLN A 421 -29.19 28.92 8.65
C GLN A 421 -29.46 30.42 8.57
N PRO A 422 -29.23 31.08 7.42
CA PRO A 422 -29.90 32.34 7.13
C PRO A 422 -31.39 32.04 6.91
N GLY A 423 -32.22 32.80 7.64
CA GLY A 423 -33.64 32.55 7.82
C GLY A 423 -34.49 32.52 6.55
N SER A 424 -35.59 31.79 6.69
CA SER A 424 -36.79 31.79 5.86
C SER A 424 -37.28 33.20 5.55
N ALA A 425 -37.26 33.57 4.27
CA ALA A 425 -38.16 34.58 3.72
C ALA A 425 -39.46 33.89 3.25
N PRO A 426 -40.64 34.47 3.50
CA PRO A 426 -41.92 33.82 3.23
C PRO A 426 -42.25 33.83 1.74
N TRP A 427 -42.79 32.72 1.24
CA TRP A 427 -43.46 32.65 -0.06
C TRP A 427 -44.70 33.55 -0.07
N PRO A 428 -44.87 34.43 -1.08
CA PRO A 428 -46.19 34.91 -1.45
C PRO A 428 -46.70 34.10 -2.64
N GLY A 429 -47.77 33.34 -2.41
CA GLY A 429 -48.63 32.87 -3.48
C GLY A 429 -49.46 34.02 -4.07
N SER A 430 -49.72 33.90 -5.37
CA SER A 430 -50.78 34.55 -6.17
C SER A 430 -50.79 36.08 -6.27
N GLY A 431 -50.52 36.59 -7.48
CA GLY A 431 -50.81 37.98 -7.84
C GLY A 431 -50.32 38.38 -9.23
N GLN A 432 -51.15 38.17 -10.25
CA GLN A 432 -51.36 39.00 -11.45
C GLN A 432 -50.14 39.67 -12.14
N TYR A 433 -49.85 39.20 -13.36
CA TYR A 433 -49.06 39.95 -14.36
C TYR A 433 -49.86 41.13 -14.93
N PRO A 434 -49.31 42.35 -14.98
CA PRO A 434 -49.70 43.37 -15.95
C PRO A 434 -48.82 43.25 -17.21
N GLY A 435 -49.47 43.25 -18.38
CA GLY A 435 -48.82 43.05 -19.68
C GLY A 435 -48.03 44.26 -20.21
N PRO A 436 -47.32 44.10 -21.33
CA PRO A 436 -46.74 45.21 -22.07
C PRO A 436 -47.68 45.72 -23.17
N ALA A 437 -47.72 47.04 -23.34
CA ALA A 437 -48.35 47.77 -24.45
C ALA A 437 -47.29 48.12 -25.53
N PRO A 438 -47.64 48.71 -26.70
CA PRO A 438 -47.74 47.98 -27.96
C PRO A 438 -46.97 48.61 -29.16
N GLY A 439 -46.88 47.85 -30.27
CA GLY A 439 -46.61 48.36 -31.63
C GLY A 439 -45.74 47.41 -32.48
N GLN A 440 -46.29 46.34 -33.08
CA GLN A 440 -46.82 46.20 -34.47
C GLN A 440 -45.76 46.07 -35.59
N PRO A 441 -46.02 45.34 -36.71
CA PRO A 441 -46.92 44.19 -36.94
C PRO A 441 -46.23 42.99 -37.65
N GLY A 442 -46.90 41.84 -37.66
CA GLY A 442 -46.31 40.51 -37.88
C GLY A 442 -46.26 39.95 -39.30
N GLN A 443 -45.69 38.73 -39.40
CA GLN A 443 -45.86 37.76 -40.48
C GLN A 443 -45.72 36.31 -39.96
N VAL A 444 -46.41 35.40 -40.65
CA VAL A 444 -46.73 34.00 -40.31
C VAL A 444 -45.58 33.05 -40.74
N PRO A 445 -45.31 31.90 -40.07
CA PRO A 445 -44.26 30.97 -40.48
C PRO A 445 -44.71 29.96 -41.55
N GLY A 446 -43.94 29.88 -42.64
CA GLY A 446 -44.10 28.88 -43.71
C GLY A 446 -42.87 27.98 -43.84
N GLN A 447 -43.16 26.67 -43.91
CA GLN A 447 -42.54 25.60 -44.71
C GLN A 447 -41.03 25.64 -45.04
N TYR A 448 -40.33 24.58 -44.60
CA TYR A 448 -39.00 24.19 -45.08
C TYR A 448 -39.08 23.46 -46.44
N PRO A 449 -38.22 23.77 -47.43
CA PRO A 449 -38.23 23.12 -48.73
C PRO A 449 -37.38 21.84 -48.80
N ALA A 450 -37.77 20.98 -49.76
CA ALA A 450 -37.20 19.66 -50.07
C ALA A 450 -35.81 19.70 -50.75
N PRO A 451 -35.03 18.60 -50.72
CA PRO A 451 -33.71 18.52 -51.33
C PRO A 451 -33.72 18.11 -52.82
N HIS A 452 -32.74 18.64 -53.56
CA HIS A 452 -32.49 18.44 -55.00
C HIS A 452 -32.11 16.99 -55.38
N PRO A 453 -32.45 16.52 -56.59
CA PRO A 453 -32.07 15.21 -57.11
C PRO A 453 -30.66 15.25 -57.75
N GLY A 454 -29.77 14.31 -57.41
CA GLY A 454 -28.51 14.15 -58.14
C GLY A 454 -27.31 13.49 -57.47
N ALA A 455 -27.42 12.92 -56.27
CA ALA A 455 -26.30 12.23 -55.63
C ALA A 455 -26.66 10.79 -55.26
N THR A 456 -26.00 9.82 -55.90
CA THR A 456 -26.04 8.41 -55.52
C THR A 456 -25.14 8.16 -54.30
N PRO A 457 -25.63 7.52 -53.22
CA PRO A 457 -24.80 7.15 -52.07
C PRO A 457 -23.90 5.92 -52.37
N PRO A 458 -22.75 5.78 -51.68
CA PRO A 458 -21.81 4.68 -51.88
C PRO A 458 -22.35 3.33 -51.34
N PRO A 459 -21.90 2.18 -51.88
CA PRO A 459 -22.35 0.87 -51.45
C PRO A 459 -21.83 0.49 -50.03
N PRO A 460 -22.60 -0.30 -49.26
CA PRO A 460 -22.19 -0.78 -47.95
C PRO A 460 -21.11 -1.88 -48.03
N PRO A 461 -20.28 -2.04 -46.98
CA PRO A 461 -19.28 -3.10 -46.91
C PRO A 461 -19.93 -4.51 -46.76
N PRO A 462 -19.35 -5.56 -47.36
CA PRO A 462 -19.90 -6.91 -47.29
C PRO A 462 -19.65 -7.56 -45.92
N GLY A 463 -20.70 -8.08 -45.26
CA GLY A 463 -20.52 -9.06 -44.18
C GLY A 463 -21.39 -9.00 -42.91
N ALA A 464 -22.45 -8.18 -42.82
CA ALA A 464 -23.30 -8.15 -41.62
C ALA A 464 -24.66 -8.86 -41.84
N PRO A 465 -25.03 -9.86 -41.01
CA PRO A 465 -26.32 -10.55 -41.11
C PRO A 465 -27.49 -9.72 -40.54
N TYR A 466 -28.63 -9.78 -41.24
CA TYR A 466 -29.89 -9.14 -40.86
C TYR A 466 -30.54 -9.77 -39.60
N PRO A 467 -31.13 -8.96 -38.70
CA PRO A 467 -31.96 -9.49 -37.62
C PRO A 467 -33.37 -9.86 -38.11
N TYR A 468 -33.81 -11.05 -37.69
CA TYR A 468 -35.10 -11.66 -38.00
C TYR A 468 -36.21 -10.99 -37.17
N HIS A 469 -37.17 -10.33 -37.83
CA HIS A 469 -38.45 -9.92 -37.24
C HIS A 469 -39.49 -11.01 -37.51
N GLY A 470 -39.90 -11.75 -36.46
CA GLY A 470 -41.04 -12.67 -36.50
C GLY A 470 -42.24 -12.05 -35.78
N GLY A 471 -43.22 -11.59 -36.55
CA GLY A 471 -44.49 -11.03 -36.06
C GLY A 471 -45.49 -12.11 -35.62
N GLN A 472 -46.35 -11.72 -34.68
CA GLN A 472 -47.56 -12.43 -34.26
C GLN A 472 -48.69 -12.28 -35.30
N GLY A 473 -49.53 -13.32 -35.46
CA GLY A 473 -50.82 -13.30 -36.16
C GLY A 473 -51.45 -14.70 -36.27
N PRO A 474 -52.79 -14.84 -36.30
CA PRO A 474 -53.52 -15.65 -35.31
C PRO A 474 -54.21 -16.91 -35.87
N GLN A 475 -54.40 -17.92 -35.00
CA GLN A 475 -55.65 -18.68 -34.73
C GLN A 475 -55.55 -19.38 -33.38
#